data_AF-A0A382Z2Z3-F1
#
_entry.id   AF-A0A382Z2Z3-F1
#
_cell.length_a   1.000
_cell.length_b   1.000
_cell.length_c   1.000
_cell.angle_alpha   90.00
_cell.angle_beta   90.00
_cell.angle_gamma   90.00
#
_symmetry.space_group_name_H-M   'P 1'
#
loop_
_entity.id
_entity.type
_entity.pdbx_description
1 polymer ?
#
loop_
_entity_poly.entity_id
_entity_poly.type
_entity_poly.pdbx_seq_one_letter_code
_entity_poly.pdbx_strand_id
1 'polypeptide(L)'
;VAILWGSTIGGDSAVKPVRVATGNGTPPDSGMDFWRARVLAWPSSRCGAFLMGQNKKERVQGQRRPKPVATGPVSSDPMPGWLKTDRALAAGESFFRPVDWLAFGITTLVTLLGYCLTISPDLTLEDCGELAVGSMYAGVPHPPGYPVWTLYTWLFTKLVPISNIAFRVALSSAVAAALSSGLLALLTCRASARIIDGIEWLGGVDERLAKRITLVGGCVAGLMLGFSGFMWSQAVIVEVYTLSVLS
;
A
#
# COMPACT_ATOMS: atom_id res chain seq x y z
N VAL A 1 23.46 -32.72 4.96
CA VAL A 1 23.68 -33.10 6.38
C VAL A 1 22.50 -32.57 7.17
N ALA A 2 21.59 -33.47 7.55
CA ALA A 2 20.45 -33.19 8.41
C ALA A 2 20.89 -33.36 9.87
N ILE A 3 20.45 -32.48 10.78
CA ILE A 3 20.49 -32.75 12.21
C ILE A 3 19.11 -32.43 12.80
N LEU A 4 18.43 -33.50 13.19
CA LEU A 4 17.28 -33.57 14.08
C LEU A 4 17.72 -33.37 15.54
N TRP A 5 16.89 -32.71 16.33
CA TRP A 5 16.63 -32.98 17.75
C TRP A 5 15.32 -32.23 18.11
N GLY A 6 14.27 -32.78 18.72
CA GLY A 6 14.15 -33.91 19.62
C GLY A 6 13.45 -33.42 20.89
N SER A 7 12.15 -33.69 21.00
CA SER A 7 11.23 -33.32 22.08
C SER A 7 11.37 -34.23 23.31
N THR A 8 11.11 -33.72 24.53
CA THR A 8 10.57 -34.43 25.73
C THR A 8 10.42 -33.41 26.88
N ILE A 9 9.21 -32.99 27.30
CA ILE A 9 8.22 -33.59 28.24
C ILE A 9 8.66 -33.60 29.71
N GLY A 10 7.89 -32.90 30.57
CA GLY A 10 7.46 -33.40 31.89
C GLY A 10 7.72 -32.53 33.12
N GLY A 11 6.65 -32.12 33.83
CA GLY A 11 6.71 -31.85 35.28
C GLY A 11 5.83 -30.72 35.84
N ASP A 12 4.59 -31.05 36.20
CA ASP A 12 3.62 -30.22 36.94
C ASP A 12 4.07 -29.82 38.36
N SER A 13 3.65 -28.65 38.84
CA SER A 13 2.91 -28.53 40.12
C SER A 13 2.43 -27.09 40.40
N ALA A 14 1.16 -27.00 40.80
CA ALA A 14 0.39 -25.81 41.07
C ALA A 14 0.49 -25.36 42.55
N VAL A 15 0.47 -24.05 42.83
CA VAL A 15 -0.21 -23.44 44.00
C VAL A 15 -0.68 -22.02 43.65
N LYS A 16 -1.86 -21.68 44.17
CA LYS A 16 -2.79 -20.58 43.84
C LYS A 16 -2.59 -19.34 44.76
N PRO A 17 -3.45 -18.28 44.70
CA PRO A 17 -3.07 -16.86 44.67
C PRO A 17 -3.15 -16.15 46.02
N VAL A 18 -2.65 -14.90 46.08
CA VAL A 18 -2.97 -13.96 47.16
C VAL A 18 -3.61 -12.70 46.59
N ARG A 19 -4.83 -12.42 47.05
CA ARG A 19 -5.61 -11.18 46.88
C ARG A 19 -6.09 -10.79 48.26
N VAL A 20 -5.79 -9.57 48.72
CA VAL A 20 -6.37 -8.88 49.90
C VAL A 20 -6.29 -7.37 49.54
N ALA A 21 -7.36 -6.66 49.15
CA ALA A 21 -8.42 -6.01 49.97
C ALA A 21 -7.81 -5.21 51.15
N THR A 22 -8.08 -3.96 51.52
CA THR A 22 -9.14 -2.96 51.33
C THR A 22 -8.67 -1.75 52.18
N GLY A 23 -9.08 -0.52 51.88
CA GLY A 23 -8.89 0.57 52.85
C GLY A 23 -9.17 1.97 52.32
N ASN A 24 -10.43 2.41 52.46
CA ASN A 24 -10.85 3.81 52.33
C ASN A 24 -10.23 4.69 53.43
N GLY A 25 -9.88 5.93 53.09
CA GLY A 25 -9.62 6.99 54.06
C GLY A 25 -9.08 8.27 53.40
N THR A 26 -9.93 9.28 53.21
CA THR A 26 -9.57 10.70 53.01
C THR A 26 -9.67 11.45 54.36
N PRO A 27 -9.34 12.75 54.44
CA PRO A 27 -8.07 13.48 54.17
C PRO A 27 -7.64 14.26 55.46
N PRO A 28 -6.68 15.23 55.47
CA PRO A 28 -7.00 16.63 55.09
C PRO A 28 -5.84 17.51 54.52
N ASP A 29 -6.24 18.55 53.79
CA ASP A 29 -5.79 19.96 53.80
C ASP A 29 -4.33 20.40 53.55
N SER A 30 -4.11 21.07 52.40
CA SER A 30 -3.41 22.35 52.25
C SER A 30 -3.60 22.85 50.81
N GLY A 31 -4.46 23.85 50.54
CA GLY A 31 -4.04 25.26 50.31
C GLY A 31 -3.21 25.39 49.02
N MET A 32 -3.60 26.09 47.96
CA MET A 32 -4.27 27.38 47.85
C MET A 32 -4.66 27.56 46.37
N ASP A 33 -5.89 27.95 46.05
CA ASP A 33 -6.22 28.53 44.74
C ASP A 33 -7.11 29.76 44.91
N PHE A 34 -6.49 30.90 44.62
CA PHE A 34 -7.11 32.20 44.44
C PHE A 34 -7.86 32.21 43.10
N TRP A 35 -9.16 32.53 43.12
CA TRP A 35 -9.74 33.70 42.46
C TRP A 35 -11.27 33.64 42.57
N ARG A 36 -11.82 34.72 43.12
CA ARG A 36 -13.25 34.95 43.37
C ARG A 36 -13.93 35.46 42.09
N ALA A 37 -15.16 35.01 41.85
CA ALA A 37 -16.25 35.91 41.47
C ALA A 37 -17.59 35.31 41.92
N ARG A 38 -18.20 35.95 42.93
CA ARG A 38 -19.51 35.68 43.51
C ARG A 38 -20.38 36.87 43.17
N VAL A 39 -21.57 36.66 42.61
CA VAL A 39 -22.66 37.64 42.72
C VAL A 39 -24.00 36.91 42.96
N LEU A 40 -24.45 37.05 44.22
CA LEU A 40 -25.82 37.19 44.78
C LEU A 40 -27.00 36.56 44.00
N ALA A 41 -27.75 35.59 44.53
CA ALA A 41 -28.62 35.57 45.72
C ALA A 41 -29.81 36.57 45.69
N TRP A 42 -31.05 36.04 45.66
CA TRP A 42 -32.15 36.54 46.49
C TRP A 42 -33.22 35.45 46.75
N PRO A 43 -33.87 35.39 47.94
CA PRO A 43 -34.67 34.26 48.39
C PRO A 43 -36.20 34.49 48.42
N SER A 44 -36.86 33.38 48.72
CA SER A 44 -38.25 33.08 49.10
C SER A 44 -39.09 34.14 49.84
N SER A 45 -40.39 34.17 49.54
CA SER A 45 -41.43 34.33 50.56
C SER A 45 -42.82 33.84 50.14
N ARG A 46 -43.37 32.94 50.99
CA ARG A 46 -44.76 32.78 51.49
C ARG A 46 -45.91 32.58 50.50
N CYS A 47 -46.64 31.45 50.53
CA CYS A 47 -47.56 30.86 51.53
C CYS A 47 -49.04 31.31 51.38
N GLY A 48 -49.91 30.30 51.19
CA GLY A 48 -51.36 30.34 51.38
C GLY A 48 -52.16 30.77 50.14
N ALA A 49 -53.32 30.24 49.81
CA ALA A 49 -54.09 29.06 50.19
C ALA A 49 -55.33 29.07 49.26
N PHE A 50 -56.04 27.94 49.22
CA PHE A 50 -57.50 27.88 49.08
C PHE A 50 -58.15 27.79 47.67
N LEU A 51 -58.46 26.53 47.32
CA LEU A 51 -59.74 25.96 46.86
C LEU A 51 -60.49 26.43 45.59
N MET A 52 -61.07 25.38 44.99
CA MET A 52 -62.14 25.30 43.98
C MET A 52 -61.75 25.82 42.59
N GLY A 53 -61.64 24.98 41.55
CA GLY A 53 -62.57 23.92 41.18
C GLY A 53 -63.51 24.46 40.11
N GLN A 54 -63.12 24.39 38.84
CA GLN A 54 -64.06 24.42 37.72
C GLN A 54 -63.55 23.60 36.53
N ASN A 55 -64.38 22.63 36.18
CA ASN A 55 -64.40 21.83 34.97
C ASN A 55 -63.94 22.58 33.71
N LYS A 56 -62.96 22.02 33.01
CA LYS A 56 -62.71 22.39 31.61
C LYS A 56 -62.47 21.14 30.75
N LYS A 57 -63.61 20.56 30.37
CA LYS A 57 -63.94 19.88 29.11
C LYS A 57 -62.76 19.24 28.38
N GLU A 58 -62.73 17.90 28.43
CA GLU A 58 -62.00 17.03 27.50
C GLU A 58 -62.15 17.53 26.06
N ARG A 59 -61.05 18.05 25.52
CA ARG A 59 -60.95 18.37 24.10
C ARG A 59 -60.50 17.09 23.41
N VAL A 60 -61.44 16.40 22.77
CA VAL A 60 -61.18 15.25 21.89
C VAL A 60 -60.06 15.63 20.91
N GLN A 61 -58.88 15.06 21.12
CA GLN A 61 -57.71 15.28 20.29
C GLN A 61 -57.84 14.35 19.08
N GLY A 62 -58.47 14.84 18.01
CA GLY A 62 -58.59 14.11 16.75
C GLY A 62 -57.22 13.63 16.28
N GLN A 63 -57.13 12.33 15.95
CA GLN A 63 -55.92 11.70 15.45
C GLN A 63 -55.34 12.51 14.28
N ARG A 64 -54.17 13.13 14.49
CA ARG A 64 -53.39 13.72 13.41
C ARG A 64 -52.95 12.59 12.50
N ARG A 65 -53.37 12.63 11.23
CA ARG A 65 -52.77 11.81 10.17
C ARG A 65 -51.24 11.91 10.26
N PRO A 66 -50.50 10.80 10.21
CA PRO A 66 -49.05 10.88 10.13
C PRO A 66 -48.71 11.66 8.86
N LYS A 67 -47.89 12.72 9.00
CA LYS A 67 -47.26 13.38 7.85
C LYS A 67 -46.54 12.30 7.05
N PRO A 68 -46.67 12.26 5.71
CA PRO A 68 -45.82 11.39 4.92
C PRO A 68 -44.38 11.71 5.30
N VAL A 69 -43.65 10.69 5.72
CA VAL A 69 -42.21 10.77 5.93
C VAL A 69 -41.66 11.25 4.59
N ALA A 70 -41.18 12.49 4.55
CA ALA A 70 -40.38 12.94 3.44
C ALA A 70 -39.17 12.01 3.42
N THR A 71 -39.22 11.03 2.54
CA THR A 71 -38.03 10.31 2.09
C THR A 71 -37.03 11.38 1.72
N GLY A 72 -35.97 11.54 2.53
CA GLY A 72 -34.83 12.35 2.14
C GLY A 72 -34.36 11.90 0.76
N PRO A 73 -33.66 12.78 0.01
CA PRO A 73 -33.33 12.50 -1.38
C PRO A 73 -32.59 11.16 -1.46
N VAL A 74 -33.29 10.15 -1.96
CA VAL A 74 -32.67 8.89 -2.38
C VAL A 74 -31.73 9.32 -3.49
N SER A 75 -30.42 9.26 -3.22
CA SER A 75 -29.37 9.49 -4.21
C SER A 75 -29.74 8.76 -5.49
N SER A 76 -30.19 9.52 -6.50
CA SER A 76 -30.68 9.02 -7.78
C SER A 76 -29.52 8.68 -8.72
N ASP A 77 -28.39 8.20 -8.20
CA ASP A 77 -27.33 7.65 -9.02
C ASP A 77 -27.67 6.16 -9.22
N PRO A 78 -28.22 5.75 -10.38
CA PRO A 78 -28.57 4.36 -10.66
C PRO A 78 -27.34 3.45 -10.83
N MET A 79 -26.14 3.98 -10.61
CA MET A 79 -24.91 3.37 -11.07
C MET A 79 -24.24 2.56 -9.95
N PRO A 80 -23.88 1.30 -10.20
CA PRO A 80 -23.27 0.44 -9.20
C PRO A 80 -21.91 0.97 -8.75
N GLY A 81 -21.55 0.72 -7.49
CA GLY A 81 -20.39 1.34 -6.81
C GLY A 81 -19.05 1.16 -7.50
N TRP A 82 -18.85 0.09 -8.28
CA TRP A 82 -17.62 -0.17 -9.03
C TRP A 82 -17.35 0.85 -10.15
N LEU A 83 -18.40 1.52 -10.64
CA LEU A 83 -18.31 2.57 -11.68
C LEU A 83 -17.98 3.97 -11.10
N LYS A 84 -18.01 4.13 -9.77
CA LYS A 84 -17.61 5.40 -9.13
C LYS A 84 -16.10 5.61 -9.22
N THR A 85 -15.32 4.53 -9.26
CA THR A 85 -13.86 4.54 -9.44
C THR A 85 -13.45 5.14 -10.79
N ASP A 86 -14.26 4.90 -11.84
CA ASP A 86 -14.04 5.47 -13.17
C ASP A 86 -14.29 6.97 -13.20
N ARG A 87 -15.16 7.50 -12.32
CA ARG A 87 -15.38 8.94 -12.17
C ARG A 87 -14.15 9.66 -11.62
N ALA A 88 -13.41 9.07 -10.68
CA ALA A 88 -12.19 9.67 -10.14
C ALA A 88 -11.09 9.78 -11.22
N LEU A 89 -10.94 8.75 -12.05
CA LEU A 89 -10.03 8.76 -13.19
C LEU A 89 -10.49 9.74 -14.28
N ALA A 90 -11.80 9.79 -14.55
CA ALA A 90 -12.39 10.74 -15.49
C ALA A 90 -12.33 12.20 -15.00
N ALA A 91 -12.25 12.43 -13.68
CA ALA A 91 -12.04 13.73 -13.07
C ALA A 91 -10.58 14.22 -13.14
N GLY A 92 -9.67 13.41 -13.72
CA GLY A 92 -8.27 13.77 -13.90
C GLY A 92 -7.36 13.43 -12.71
N GLU A 93 -7.82 12.61 -11.76
CA GLU A 93 -6.92 12.12 -10.71
C GLU A 93 -5.87 11.16 -11.30
N SER A 94 -4.63 11.29 -10.86
CA SER A 94 -3.54 10.43 -11.31
C SER A 94 -3.80 8.98 -10.95
N PHE A 95 -3.77 8.08 -11.93
CA PHE A 95 -4.00 6.65 -11.68
C PHE A 95 -3.01 6.08 -10.66
N PHE A 96 -1.73 6.45 -10.77
CA PHE A 96 -0.65 6.05 -9.86
C PHE A 96 -0.44 7.07 -8.75
N ARG A 97 -0.26 6.58 -7.52
CA ARG A 97 0.02 7.40 -6.35
C ARG A 97 1.54 7.59 -6.21
N PRO A 98 2.01 8.62 -5.48
CA PRO A 98 3.43 8.80 -5.22
C PRO A 98 4.11 7.60 -4.54
N VAL A 99 3.36 6.85 -3.72
CA VAL A 99 3.84 5.62 -3.07
C VAL A 99 4.10 4.51 -4.09
N ASP A 100 3.30 4.43 -5.15
CA ASP A 100 3.47 3.41 -6.20
C ASP A 100 4.75 3.70 -7.02
N TRP A 101 5.03 4.99 -7.29
CA TRP A 101 6.30 5.44 -7.90
C TRP A 101 7.51 5.25 -6.99
N LEU A 102 7.33 5.38 -5.66
CA LEU A 102 8.38 5.06 -4.71
C LEU A 102 8.71 3.56 -4.72
N ALA A 103 7.70 2.70 -4.79
CA ALA A 103 7.89 1.25 -4.92
C ALA A 103 8.69 0.90 -6.19
N PHE A 104 8.31 1.50 -7.32
CA PHE A 104 9.04 1.41 -8.59
C PHE A 104 10.50 1.80 -8.43
N GLY A 105 10.76 3.02 -7.94
CA GLY A 105 12.11 3.56 -7.84
C GLY A 105 13.02 2.72 -6.94
N ILE A 106 12.52 2.29 -5.77
CA ILE A 106 13.29 1.46 -4.83
C ILE A 106 13.63 0.11 -5.47
N THR A 107 12.65 -0.58 -6.06
CA THR A 107 12.86 -1.91 -6.62
C THR A 107 13.75 -1.90 -7.85
N THR A 108 13.54 -0.97 -8.78
CA THR A 108 14.43 -0.79 -9.93
C THR A 108 15.85 -0.46 -9.49
N LEU A 109 16.03 0.45 -8.53
CA LEU A 109 17.37 0.83 -8.09
C LEU A 109 18.10 -0.35 -7.42
N VAL A 110 17.43 -1.07 -6.53
CA VAL A 110 18.03 -2.22 -5.80
C VAL A 110 18.41 -3.35 -6.77
N THR A 111 17.52 -3.70 -7.70
CA THR A 111 17.79 -4.74 -8.70
C THR A 111 18.87 -4.32 -9.68
N LEU A 112 18.82 -3.08 -10.19
CA LEU A 112 19.84 -2.54 -11.09
C LEU A 112 21.22 -2.53 -10.43
N LEU A 113 21.33 -2.11 -9.17
CA LEU A 113 22.58 -2.16 -8.42
C LEU A 113 23.09 -3.60 -8.30
N GLY A 114 22.22 -4.56 -7.95
CA GLY A 114 22.58 -5.97 -7.88
C GLY A 114 23.12 -6.52 -9.20
N TYR A 115 22.48 -6.18 -10.32
CA TYR A 115 22.92 -6.61 -11.65
C TYR A 115 24.20 -5.91 -12.10
N CYS A 116 24.32 -4.59 -11.92
CA CYS A 116 25.53 -3.85 -12.27
C CYS A 116 26.78 -4.34 -11.51
N LEU A 117 26.61 -4.85 -10.29
CA LEU A 117 27.70 -5.45 -9.50
C LEU A 117 28.07 -6.87 -9.95
N THR A 118 27.18 -7.57 -10.65
CA THR A 118 27.34 -8.99 -11.02
C THR A 118 27.38 -9.24 -12.53
N ILE A 119 27.34 -8.18 -13.34
CA ILE A 119 27.39 -8.23 -14.79
C ILE A 119 28.71 -8.83 -15.29
N SER A 120 28.64 -9.66 -16.34
CA SER A 120 29.85 -10.14 -17.00
C SER A 120 30.50 -9.00 -17.80
N PRO A 121 31.78 -8.66 -17.56
CA PRO A 121 32.47 -7.62 -18.33
C PRO A 121 32.78 -8.07 -19.77
N ASP A 122 32.85 -9.38 -20.00
CA ASP A 122 33.26 -9.99 -21.26
C ASP A 122 32.15 -10.85 -21.88
N LEU A 123 32.36 -11.22 -23.14
CA LEU A 123 31.46 -12.10 -23.89
C LEU A 123 31.32 -13.45 -23.19
N THR A 124 30.07 -13.84 -22.96
CA THR A 124 29.70 -15.17 -22.51
C THR A 124 29.50 -16.12 -23.70
N LEU A 125 29.21 -17.39 -23.39
CA LEU A 125 29.00 -18.45 -24.38
C LEU A 125 27.65 -18.28 -25.12
N GLU A 126 27.33 -19.24 -25.99
CA GLU A 126 26.07 -19.30 -26.74
C GLU A 126 25.94 -18.15 -27.75
N ASP A 127 24.80 -17.48 -27.81
CA ASP A 127 24.47 -16.49 -28.83
C ASP A 127 24.98 -15.08 -28.48
N CYS A 128 25.60 -14.90 -27.31
CA CYS A 128 26.06 -13.61 -26.82
C CYS A 128 27.03 -12.89 -27.80
N GLY A 129 27.86 -13.66 -28.51
CA GLY A 129 28.82 -13.13 -29.49
C GLY A 129 28.14 -12.52 -30.72
N GLU A 130 27.21 -13.26 -31.33
CA GLU A 130 26.46 -12.78 -32.49
C GLU A 130 25.47 -11.66 -32.12
N LEU A 131 24.86 -11.73 -30.94
CA LEU A 131 23.98 -10.69 -30.40
C LEU A 131 24.75 -9.38 -30.19
N ALA A 132 25.95 -9.43 -29.59
CA ALA A 132 26.78 -8.24 -29.38
C ALA A 132 27.23 -7.58 -30.70
N VAL A 133 27.61 -8.39 -31.70
CA VAL A 133 27.97 -7.89 -33.03
C VAL A 133 26.73 -7.30 -33.73
N GLY A 134 25.58 -7.97 -33.63
CA GLY A 134 24.30 -7.47 -34.13
C GLY A 134 23.93 -6.12 -33.54
N SER A 135 24.07 -5.93 -32.22
CA SER A 135 23.85 -4.65 -31.55
C SER A 135 24.78 -3.53 -32.04
N MET A 136 26.03 -3.83 -32.38
CA MET A 136 26.98 -2.81 -32.85
C MET A 136 26.67 -2.27 -34.24
N TYR A 137 26.26 -3.15 -35.15
CA TYR A 137 25.93 -2.80 -36.52
C TYR A 137 24.44 -2.50 -36.73
N ALA A 138 23.62 -2.59 -35.66
CA ALA A 138 22.15 -2.59 -35.76
C ALA A 138 21.64 -3.65 -36.75
N GLY A 139 22.30 -4.81 -36.78
CA GLY A 139 22.00 -5.94 -37.65
C GLY A 139 21.08 -6.98 -37.01
N VAL A 140 20.63 -7.94 -37.81
CA VAL A 140 19.86 -9.10 -37.35
C VAL A 140 20.86 -10.21 -36.98
N PRO A 141 20.97 -10.63 -35.71
CA PRO A 141 21.92 -11.65 -35.26
C PRO A 141 21.65 -13.01 -35.92
N HIS A 142 20.41 -13.50 -35.81
CA HIS A 142 19.90 -14.69 -36.48
C HIS A 142 18.37 -14.59 -36.69
N PRO A 143 17.78 -15.34 -37.65
CA PRO A 143 16.32 -15.42 -37.83
C PRO A 143 15.68 -16.03 -36.57
N PRO A 144 14.74 -15.37 -35.87
CA PRO A 144 13.61 -14.56 -36.38
C PRO A 144 13.80 -13.04 -36.41
N GLY A 145 14.93 -12.53 -35.91
CA GLY A 145 15.23 -11.11 -35.80
C GLY A 145 14.40 -10.37 -34.74
N TYR A 146 15.10 -9.67 -33.82
CA TYR A 146 14.50 -8.91 -32.73
C TYR A 146 14.69 -7.39 -32.96
N PRO A 147 13.95 -6.76 -33.89
CA PRO A 147 14.24 -5.41 -34.35
C PRO A 147 14.18 -4.36 -33.24
N VAL A 148 13.21 -4.47 -32.33
CA VAL A 148 13.08 -3.56 -31.17
C VAL A 148 14.27 -3.71 -30.23
N TRP A 149 14.68 -4.95 -29.95
CA TRP A 149 15.85 -5.23 -29.12
C TRP A 149 17.15 -4.75 -29.76
N THR A 150 17.33 -4.97 -31.07
CA THR A 150 18.51 -4.50 -31.79
C THR A 150 18.64 -2.98 -31.72
N LEU A 151 17.55 -2.24 -31.94
CA LEU A 151 17.56 -0.77 -31.84
C LEU A 151 17.82 -0.30 -30.40
N TYR A 152 17.20 -0.97 -29.41
CA TYR A 152 17.39 -0.68 -27.99
C TYR A 152 18.85 -0.87 -27.57
N THR A 153 19.44 -2.02 -27.87
CA THR A 153 20.82 -2.34 -27.51
C THR A 153 21.83 -1.53 -28.31
N TRP A 154 21.57 -1.25 -29.59
CA TRP A 154 22.36 -0.33 -30.40
C TRP A 154 22.43 1.06 -29.76
N LEU A 155 21.31 1.60 -29.26
CA LEU A 155 21.29 2.88 -28.56
C LEU A 155 22.22 2.84 -27.33
N PHE A 156 22.20 1.77 -26.55
CA PHE A 156 23.12 1.58 -25.42
C PHE A 156 24.59 1.55 -25.84
N THR A 157 24.92 0.93 -26.98
CA THR A 157 26.30 0.94 -27.50
C THR A 157 26.80 2.36 -27.83
N LYS A 158 25.88 3.28 -28.22
CA LYS A 158 26.19 4.68 -28.55
C LYS A 158 26.15 5.60 -27.34
N LEU A 159 25.20 5.41 -26.43
CA LEU A 159 25.04 6.25 -25.23
C LEU A 159 26.07 5.97 -24.14
N VAL A 160 26.55 4.73 -24.04
CA VAL A 160 27.51 4.31 -23.03
C VAL A 160 28.87 4.10 -23.70
N PRO A 161 29.77 5.11 -23.74
CA PRO A 161 31.10 4.97 -24.35
C PRO A 161 32.11 4.30 -23.40
N ILE A 162 31.64 3.43 -22.51
CA ILE A 162 32.44 2.83 -21.42
C ILE A 162 32.58 1.34 -21.68
N SER A 163 33.78 0.81 -21.43
CA SER A 163 34.09 -0.63 -21.55
C SER A 163 33.86 -1.21 -22.95
N ASN A 164 33.94 -2.54 -23.04
CA ASN A 164 33.71 -3.34 -24.23
C ASN A 164 32.23 -3.33 -24.66
N ILE A 165 31.99 -3.71 -25.89
CA ILE A 165 30.66 -3.82 -26.51
C ILE A 165 29.77 -4.80 -25.73
N ALA A 166 30.31 -5.96 -25.37
CA ALA A 166 29.60 -6.98 -24.60
C ALA A 166 29.04 -6.41 -23.29
N PHE A 167 29.85 -5.68 -22.54
CA PHE A 167 29.43 -5.00 -21.33
C PHE A 167 28.30 -4.00 -21.58
N ARG A 168 28.39 -3.17 -22.63
CA ARG A 168 27.36 -2.17 -22.95
C ARG A 168 26.01 -2.81 -23.28
N VAL A 169 26.04 -3.93 -24.00
CA VAL A 169 24.83 -4.68 -24.35
C VAL A 169 24.29 -5.42 -23.13
N ALA A 170 25.13 -6.08 -22.34
CA ALA A 170 24.69 -6.71 -21.09
C ALA A 170 24.11 -5.69 -20.10
N LEU A 171 24.64 -4.46 -20.08
CA LEU A 171 24.10 -3.38 -19.26
C LEU A 171 22.68 -3.01 -19.69
N SER A 172 22.40 -3.03 -20.99
CA SER A 172 21.05 -2.82 -21.50
C SER A 172 20.10 -3.93 -21.03
N SER A 173 20.54 -5.19 -21.01
CA SER A 173 19.76 -6.32 -20.48
C SER A 173 19.50 -6.17 -18.98
N ALA A 174 20.49 -5.72 -18.21
CA ALA A 174 20.35 -5.42 -16.78
C ALA A 174 19.35 -4.28 -16.53
N VAL A 175 19.39 -3.22 -17.33
CA VAL A 175 18.45 -2.10 -17.24
C VAL A 175 17.03 -2.54 -17.57
N ALA A 176 16.84 -3.33 -18.63
CA ALA A 176 15.53 -3.86 -18.99
C ALA A 176 14.93 -4.71 -17.86
N ALA A 177 15.70 -5.66 -17.31
CA ALA A 177 15.26 -6.50 -16.20
C ALA A 177 14.94 -5.71 -14.91
N ALA A 178 15.75 -4.69 -14.59
CA ALA A 178 15.51 -3.82 -13.44
C ALA A 178 14.25 -2.95 -13.62
N LEU A 179 13.96 -2.52 -14.85
CA LEU A 179 12.72 -1.82 -15.16
C LEU A 179 11.52 -2.75 -15.08
N SER A 180 11.61 -4.00 -15.55
CA SER A 180 10.52 -4.98 -15.46
C SER A 180 10.14 -5.27 -14.01
N SER A 181 11.13 -5.50 -13.15
CA SER A 181 10.90 -5.71 -11.71
C SER A 181 10.31 -4.48 -11.02
N GLY A 182 10.74 -3.28 -11.43
CA GLY A 182 10.14 -2.01 -11.01
C GLY A 182 8.68 -1.88 -11.40
N LEU A 183 8.36 -2.12 -12.67
CA LEU A 183 6.99 -2.05 -13.18
C LEU A 183 6.10 -3.08 -12.48
N LEU A 184 6.60 -4.29 -12.23
CA LEU A 184 5.88 -5.28 -11.44
C LEU A 184 5.57 -4.74 -10.04
N ALA A 185 6.55 -4.15 -9.36
CA ALA A 185 6.34 -3.58 -8.02
C ALA A 185 5.28 -2.46 -8.03
N LEU A 186 5.32 -1.60 -9.03
CA LEU A 186 4.37 -0.50 -9.24
C LEU A 186 2.95 -1.03 -9.48
N LEU A 187 2.80 -2.01 -10.37
CA LEU A 187 1.52 -2.63 -10.70
C LEU A 187 0.94 -3.39 -9.50
N THR A 188 1.77 -4.17 -8.79
CA THR A 188 1.35 -4.89 -7.59
C THR A 188 0.94 -3.91 -6.49
N CYS A 189 1.73 -2.87 -6.21
CA CYS A 189 1.39 -1.84 -5.21
C CYS A 189 0.04 -1.17 -5.56
N ARG A 190 -0.17 -0.87 -6.84
CA ARG A 190 -1.40 -0.25 -7.32
C ARG A 190 -2.61 -1.17 -7.22
N ALA A 191 -2.44 -2.44 -7.57
CA ALA A 191 -3.49 -3.46 -7.50
C ALA A 191 -3.88 -3.75 -6.04
N SER A 192 -2.90 -3.93 -5.15
CA SER A 192 -3.15 -4.12 -3.72
C SER A 192 -3.92 -2.95 -3.10
N ALA A 193 -3.59 -1.71 -3.50
CA ALA A 193 -4.33 -0.54 -3.04
C ALA A 193 -5.80 -0.55 -3.47
N ARG A 194 -6.09 -0.89 -4.74
CA ARG A 194 -7.48 -1.00 -5.21
C ARG A 194 -8.26 -2.10 -4.49
N ILE A 195 -7.60 -3.19 -4.15
CA ILE A 195 -8.23 -4.28 -3.39
C ILE A 195 -8.61 -3.81 -1.99
N ILE A 196 -7.72 -3.06 -1.31
CA ILE A 196 -8.00 -2.50 0.02
C ILE A 196 -9.15 -1.49 -0.05
N ASP A 197 -9.14 -0.58 -1.03
CA ASP A 197 -10.19 0.43 -1.21
C ASP A 197 -11.55 -0.18 -1.60
N GLY A 198 -11.55 -1.32 -2.30
CA GLY A 198 -12.76 -1.98 -2.81
C GLY A 198 -13.45 -2.93 -1.83
N ILE A 199 -12.78 -3.33 -0.74
CA ILE A 199 -13.35 -4.27 0.25
C ILE A 199 -13.85 -3.48 1.46
N GLU A 200 -15.17 -3.36 1.61
CA GLU A 200 -15.80 -2.62 2.71
C GLU A 200 -15.36 -3.10 4.10
N TRP A 201 -15.10 -4.41 4.27
CA TRP A 201 -14.59 -4.98 5.53
C TRP A 201 -13.18 -4.48 5.91
N LEU A 202 -12.38 -4.04 4.94
CA LEU A 202 -11.05 -3.46 5.15
C LEU A 202 -11.08 -1.93 5.29
N GLY A 203 -12.24 -1.29 5.13
CA GLY A 203 -12.40 0.18 5.16
C GLY A 203 -12.12 0.87 6.50
N GLY A 204 -11.72 0.11 7.53
CA GLY A 204 -11.29 0.63 8.84
C GLY A 204 -9.78 0.64 9.06
N VAL A 205 -8.98 0.23 8.07
CA VAL A 205 -7.51 0.22 8.20
C VAL A 205 -6.98 1.66 8.11
N ASP A 206 -6.04 2.01 8.99
CA ASP A 206 -5.36 3.30 8.96
C ASP A 206 -4.68 3.53 7.60
N GLU A 207 -4.91 4.70 7.00
CA GLU A 207 -4.42 5.09 5.67
C GLU A 207 -2.89 4.97 5.57
N ARG A 208 -2.17 5.28 6.65
CA ARG A 208 -0.71 5.17 6.69
C ARG A 208 -0.27 3.71 6.71
N LEU A 209 -0.99 2.83 7.41
CA LEU A 209 -0.72 1.40 7.44
C LEU A 209 -1.02 0.76 6.07
N ALA A 210 -2.15 1.10 5.45
CA ALA A 210 -2.51 0.63 4.11
C ALA A 210 -1.41 0.96 3.08
N LYS A 211 -0.95 2.23 3.06
CA LYS A 211 0.17 2.67 2.21
C LYS A 211 1.45 1.88 2.43
N ARG A 212 1.79 1.58 3.69
CA ARG A 212 3.00 0.78 4.02
C ARG A 212 2.87 -0.65 3.54
N ILE A 213 1.71 -1.27 3.76
CA ILE A 213 1.47 -2.66 3.33
C ILE A 213 1.53 -2.76 1.80
N THR A 214 0.90 -1.83 1.07
CA THR A 214 0.95 -1.85 -0.40
C THR A 214 2.36 -1.61 -0.93
N LEU A 215 3.11 -0.69 -0.30
CA LEU A 215 4.50 -0.40 -0.66
C LEU A 215 5.38 -1.64 -0.46
N VAL A 216 5.33 -2.25 0.73
CA VAL A 216 6.14 -3.44 1.05
C VAL A 216 5.73 -4.61 0.17
N GLY A 217 4.43 -4.84 -0.02
CA GLY A 217 3.92 -5.92 -0.89
C GLY A 217 4.36 -5.76 -2.34
N GLY A 218 4.27 -4.55 -2.89
CA GLY A 218 4.78 -4.24 -4.23
C GLY A 218 6.29 -4.45 -4.33
N CYS A 219 7.05 -3.92 -3.37
CA CYS A 219 8.50 -4.09 -3.34
C CYS A 219 8.91 -5.57 -3.29
N VAL A 220 8.29 -6.37 -2.43
CA VAL A 220 8.56 -7.80 -2.33
C VAL A 220 8.28 -8.51 -3.64
N ALA A 221 7.14 -8.25 -4.28
CA ALA A 221 6.80 -8.88 -5.56
C ALA A 221 7.82 -8.56 -6.67
N GLY A 222 8.21 -7.29 -6.81
CA GLY A 222 9.21 -6.88 -7.79
C GLY A 222 10.60 -7.48 -7.52
N LEU A 223 11.04 -7.47 -6.25
CA LEU A 223 12.32 -8.05 -5.85
C LEU A 223 12.35 -9.57 -6.01
N MET A 224 11.24 -10.27 -5.79
CA MET A 224 11.14 -11.72 -6.03
C MET A 224 11.34 -12.05 -7.52
N LEU A 225 10.80 -11.24 -8.44
CA LEU A 225 11.06 -11.41 -9.86
C LEU A 225 12.54 -11.11 -10.17
N GLY A 226 13.04 -9.97 -9.73
CA GLY A 226 14.41 -9.53 -10.05
C GLY A 226 15.48 -10.49 -9.53
N PHE A 227 15.35 -10.96 -8.30
CA PHE A 227 16.30 -11.90 -7.71
C PHE A 227 15.95 -13.38 -7.96
N SER A 228 14.98 -13.66 -8.83
CA SER A 228 14.77 -15.03 -9.30
C SER A 228 15.98 -15.51 -10.10
N GLY A 229 16.38 -16.77 -9.93
CA GLY A 229 17.55 -17.32 -10.62
C GLY A 229 17.45 -17.26 -12.15
N PHE A 230 16.23 -17.33 -12.69
CA PHE A 230 15.98 -17.18 -14.12
C PHE A 230 16.16 -15.72 -14.58
N MET A 231 15.56 -14.74 -13.89
CA MET A 231 15.72 -13.34 -14.29
C MET A 231 17.16 -12.88 -14.13
N TRP A 232 17.80 -13.24 -13.01
CA TRP A 232 19.19 -12.85 -12.73
C TRP A 232 20.13 -13.38 -13.81
N SER A 233 20.05 -14.67 -14.16
CA SER A 233 20.96 -15.26 -15.14
C SER A 233 20.88 -14.58 -16.51
N GLN A 234 19.70 -14.11 -16.90
CA GLN A 234 19.47 -13.38 -18.16
C GLN A 234 19.83 -11.90 -18.08
N ALA A 235 19.77 -11.29 -16.88
CA ALA A 235 20.08 -9.87 -16.67
C ALA A 235 21.57 -9.54 -16.68
N VAL A 236 22.44 -10.51 -16.37
CA VAL A 236 23.90 -10.30 -16.24
C VAL A 236 24.70 -10.62 -17.51
N ILE A 237 24.03 -11.09 -18.55
CA ILE A 237 24.61 -11.50 -19.84
C ILE A 237 23.96 -10.75 -21.01
N VAL A 238 24.50 -10.93 -22.22
CA VAL A 238 23.97 -10.32 -23.45
C VAL A 238 22.77 -11.13 -23.93
N GLU A 239 21.56 -10.71 -23.56
CA GLU A 239 20.35 -11.49 -23.84
C GLU A 239 19.14 -10.66 -24.26
N VAL A 240 18.24 -11.34 -24.97
CA VAL A 240 17.03 -10.78 -25.57
C VAL A 240 15.82 -10.83 -24.63
N TYR A 241 15.78 -11.82 -23.75
CA TYR A 241 14.60 -12.16 -22.95
C TYR A 241 14.22 -11.09 -21.94
N THR A 242 15.18 -10.34 -21.40
CA THR A 242 14.91 -9.30 -20.39
C THR A 242 14.05 -8.17 -20.95
N LEU A 243 14.25 -7.81 -22.22
CA LEU A 243 13.41 -6.81 -22.90
C LEU A 243 12.00 -7.35 -23.16
N SER A 244 11.87 -8.65 -23.45
CA SER A 244 10.56 -9.30 -23.62
C SER A 244 9.76 -9.36 -22.31
N VAL A 245 10.41 -9.43 -21.15
CA VAL A 245 9.71 -9.36 -19.85
C VAL A 245 9.34 -7.91 -19.50
N LEU A 246 9.98 -6.92 -20.11
CA LEU A 246 9.64 -5.51 -19.93
C LEU A 246 8.39 -5.08 -20.72
N SER A 247 8.18 -5.65 -21.91
CA SER A 247 7.04 -5.35 -22.79
C SER A 247 5.75 -6.02 -22.37
#